data_AF-A0A348Z4H4-F1
#
_entry.id   AF-A0A348Z4H4-F1
#
_cell.length_a   1.000
_cell.length_b   1.000
_cell.length_c   1.000
_cell.angle_alpha   90.00
_cell.angle_beta   90.00
_cell.angle_gamma   90.00
#
_symmetry.space_group_name_H-M   'P 1'
#
loop_
_entity.id
_entity.type
_entity.pdbx_description
1 polymer ?
#
loop_
_entity_poly.entity_id
_entity_poly.type
_entity_poly.pdbx_seq_one_letter_code
_entity_poly.pdbx_strand_id
1 'polypeptide(L)' 'PVGLLKDKKAVHIVSRGGEYGDAPYEMGDRYLRTILGFFGIQDMKTIAVESLDVVGADVEGKVEQGIKVAKDTAKLF' A
#
# COMPACT_ATOMS: atom_id res chain seq x y z
N PRO A 1 18.49 17.37 -2.00
CA PRO A 1 17.27 18.23 -2.03
C PRO A 1 16.51 18.05 -0.71
N VAL A 2 15.72 19.03 -0.27
CA VAL A 2 14.94 18.95 0.98
C VAL A 2 13.45 18.99 0.66
N GLY A 3 12.71 17.97 1.10
CA GLY A 3 11.26 17.90 0.97
C GLY A 3 10.55 18.92 1.86
N LEU A 4 9.49 19.52 1.34
CA LEU A 4 8.73 20.59 2.01
C LEU A 4 7.37 20.12 2.56
N LEU A 5 6.87 18.96 2.14
CA LEU A 5 5.62 18.36 2.62
C LEU A 5 5.81 17.63 3.95
N LYS A 6 6.39 18.32 4.93
CA LYS A 6 6.57 17.81 6.30
C LYS A 6 5.22 17.68 7.00
N ASP A 7 5.16 16.79 8.00
CA ASP A 7 3.98 16.55 8.84
C ASP A 7 2.73 16.22 8.01
N LYS A 8 2.93 15.40 6.97
CA LYS A 8 1.89 14.87 6.10
C LYS A 8 1.95 13.35 6.16
N LYS A 9 0.78 12.73 6.06
CA LYS A 9 0.60 11.29 5.98
C LYS A 9 0.07 10.90 4.60
N ALA A 10 0.37 9.69 4.15
CA ALA A 10 -0.17 9.11 2.93
C ALA A 10 -0.65 7.67 3.15
N VAL A 11 -1.71 7.29 2.43
CA VAL A 11 -2.14 5.89 2.31
C VAL A 11 -2.13 5.50 0.84
N HIS A 12 -1.45 4.40 0.52
CA HIS A 12 -1.48 3.78 -0.79
C HIS A 12 -2.32 2.50 -0.72
N ILE A 13 -3.40 2.44 -1.50
CA ILE A 13 -4.27 1.26 -1.61
C ILE A 13 -4.04 0.65 -2.98
N VAL A 14 -3.71 -0.63 -3.03
CA VAL A 14 -3.35 -1.31 -4.28
C VAL A 14 -3.83 -2.75 -4.29
N SER A 15 -4.33 -3.20 -5.44
CA SER A 15 -4.58 -4.61 -5.74
C SER A 15 -3.44 -5.20 -6.56
N ARG A 16 -3.12 -6.47 -6.34
CA ARG A 16 -2.07 -7.19 -7.06
C ARG A 16 -2.57 -8.58 -7.44
N GLY A 17 -2.45 -8.94 -8.72
CA GLY A 17 -2.83 -10.25 -9.22
C GLY A 17 -2.01 -11.38 -8.62
N GLY A 18 -0.70 -11.15 -8.44
CA GLY A 18 0.23 -12.06 -7.75
C GLY A 18 0.54 -11.63 -6.30
N GLU A 19 1.37 -12.44 -5.64
CA GLU A 19 1.97 -12.11 -4.34
C GLU A 19 3.29 -11.37 -4.57
N TYR A 20 3.44 -10.21 -3.94
CA TYR A 20 4.62 -9.37 -4.10
C TYR A 20 5.33 -9.17 -2.78
N GLY A 21 4.64 -9.00 -1.64
CA GLY A 21 5.30 -8.82 -0.35
C GLY A 21 6.53 -7.88 -0.42
N ASP A 22 7.70 -8.40 -0.03
CA ASP A 22 9.01 -7.73 -0.11
C ASP A 22 9.82 -8.04 -1.39
N ALA A 23 9.16 -8.55 -2.43
CA ALA A 23 9.83 -8.97 -3.65
C ALA A 23 10.61 -7.82 -4.30
N PRO A 24 11.82 -8.11 -4.82
CA PRO A 24 12.67 -7.08 -5.41
C PRO A 24 12.06 -6.45 -6.66
N TYR A 25 11.07 -7.10 -7.30
CA TYR A 25 10.38 -6.62 -8.51
C TYR A 25 9.07 -5.87 -8.22
N GLU A 26 8.65 -5.73 -6.96
CA GLU A 26 7.61 -4.75 -6.62
C GLU A 26 8.18 -3.34 -6.80
N MET A 27 7.60 -2.58 -7.73
CA MET A 27 8.09 -1.24 -8.08
C MET A 27 7.06 -0.13 -7.81
N GLY A 28 5.79 -0.46 -7.63
CA GLY A 28 4.74 0.55 -7.44
C GLY A 28 4.85 1.22 -6.07
N ASP A 29 4.77 0.42 -5.00
CA ASP A 29 4.90 0.91 -3.63
C ASP A 29 6.30 1.49 -3.37
N ARG A 30 7.34 0.83 -3.89
CA ARG A 30 8.72 1.32 -3.80
C ARG A 30 8.90 2.70 -4.43
N TYR A 31 8.33 2.91 -5.63
CA TYR A 31 8.39 4.20 -6.30
C TYR A 31 7.66 5.27 -5.48
N LEU A 32 6.45 4.98 -5.00
CA LEU A 32 5.67 5.93 -4.20
C LEU A 32 6.36 6.29 -2.89
N ARG A 33 6.92 5.32 -2.15
CA ARG A 33 7.74 5.61 -0.95
C ARG A 33 8.91 6.54 -1.27
N THR A 34 9.60 6.27 -2.38
CA THR A 34 10.77 7.05 -2.79
C THR A 34 10.38 8.50 -3.13
N ILE A 35 9.37 8.70 -3.97
CA ILE A 35 8.99 10.04 -4.44
C ILE A 35 8.27 10.85 -3.36
N LEU A 36 7.41 10.23 -2.55
CA LEU A 36 6.75 10.89 -1.42
C LEU A 36 7.77 11.25 -0.33
N GLY A 37 8.73 10.37 -0.06
CA GLY A 37 9.87 10.64 0.82
C GLY A 37 10.70 11.82 0.32
N PHE A 38 10.97 11.89 -0.99
CA PHE A 38 11.64 13.02 -1.63
C PHE A 38 10.86 14.34 -1.45
N PHE A 39 9.52 14.31 -1.51
CA PHE A 39 8.69 15.47 -1.23
C PHE A 39 8.60 15.84 0.27
N GLY A 40 8.99 14.94 1.18
CA GLY A 40 9.02 15.17 2.63
C GLY A 40 7.98 14.38 3.43
N ILE A 41 7.19 13.52 2.79
CA ILE A 41 6.18 12.67 3.43
C ILE A 41 6.87 11.39 3.88
N GLN A 42 7.04 11.22 5.19
CA GLN A 42 7.72 10.05 5.78
C GLN A 42 6.73 9.04 6.39
N ASP A 43 5.51 9.47 6.72
CA ASP A 43 4.45 8.60 7.24
C ASP A 43 3.57 8.10 6.08
N MET A 44 3.95 6.96 5.50
CA MET A 44 3.22 6.30 4.42
C MET A 44 2.85 4.87 4.80
N LYS A 45 1.55 4.57 4.79
CA LYS A 45 1.02 3.21 4.95
C LYS A 45 0.55 2.65 3.61
N THR A 46 0.75 1.36 3.42
CA THR A 46 0.27 0.65 2.22
C THR A 46 -0.73 -0.42 2.63
N ILE A 47 -1.83 -0.50 1.90
CA ILE A 47 -2.84 -1.55 2.01
C ILE A 47 -2.82 -2.28 0.67
N ALA A 48 -2.06 -3.37 0.63
CA ALA A 48 -1.98 -4.24 -0.54
C ALA A 48 -2.94 -5.43 -0.38
N VAL A 49 -3.76 -5.67 -1.40
CA VAL A 49 -4.58 -6.89 -1.51
C VAL A 49 -3.99 -7.74 -2.64
N GLU A 50 -3.39 -8.87 -2.28
CA GLU A 50 -2.55 -9.67 -3.18
C GLU A 50 -3.16 -11.03 -3.53
N SER A 51 -2.63 -11.65 -4.58
CA SER A 51 -3.05 -12.95 -5.12
C SER A 51 -4.47 -12.94 -5.70
N LEU A 52 -4.95 -11.80 -6.21
CA LEU A 52 -6.32 -11.69 -6.71
C LEU A 52 -6.58 -12.42 -8.04
N ASP A 53 -5.51 -12.74 -8.79
CA ASP A 53 -5.59 -13.49 -10.05
C ASP A 53 -5.00 -14.91 -9.93
N VAL A 54 -4.67 -15.35 -8.70
CA VAL A 54 -4.12 -16.69 -8.45
C VAL A 54 -5.27 -17.69 -8.40
N VAL A 55 -5.19 -18.73 -9.24
CA VAL A 55 -6.18 -19.81 -9.28
C VAL A 55 -6.29 -20.49 -7.92
N GLY A 56 -7.51 -20.57 -7.39
CA GLY A 56 -7.80 -21.19 -6.09
C GLY A 56 -7.60 -20.27 -4.87
N ALA A 57 -7.24 -19.00 -5.08
CA ALA A 57 -7.20 -18.02 -4.00
C ALA A 57 -8.62 -17.63 -3.55
N ASP A 58 -8.78 -17.40 -2.24
CA ASP A 58 -10.00 -16.81 -1.66
C ASP A 58 -10.01 -15.28 -1.92
N VAL A 59 -10.41 -14.92 -3.14
CA VAL A 59 -10.44 -13.51 -3.61
C VAL A 59 -11.38 -12.68 -2.76
N GLU A 60 -12.58 -13.19 -2.47
CA GLU A 60 -13.59 -12.49 -1.67
C GLU A 60 -13.10 -12.24 -0.25
N GLY A 61 -12.59 -13.28 0.44
CA GLY A 61 -12.05 -13.13 1.79
C GLY A 61 -10.85 -12.18 1.86
N LYS A 62 -9.97 -12.20 0.85
CA LYS A 62 -8.84 -11.25 0.75
C LYS A 62 -9.31 -9.81 0.59
N VAL A 63 -10.30 -9.57 -0.27
CA VAL A 63 -10.89 -8.23 -0.45
C VAL A 63 -11.59 -7.76 0.82
N GLU A 64 -12.36 -8.63 1.49
CA GLU A 64 -13.00 -8.32 2.77
C GLU A 64 -11.98 -7.96 3.86
N GLN A 65 -10.86 -8.70 3.94
CA GLN A 65 -9.76 -8.38 4.84
C GLN A 65 -9.14 -7.02 4.50
N GLY A 66 -8.91 -6.74 3.22
CA GLY A 66 -8.44 -5.44 2.75
C GLY A 66 -9.37 -4.28 3.15
N ILE A 67 -10.69 -4.47 2.98
CA ILE A 67 -11.72 -3.51 3.41
C ILE A 67 -11.68 -3.30 4.92
N LYS A 68 -11.52 -4.37 5.71
CA LYS A 68 -11.40 -4.26 7.17
C LYS A 68 -10.17 -3.43 7.58
N VAL A 69 -9.01 -3.73 7.00
CA VAL A 69 -7.76 -2.97 7.25
C VAL A 69 -7.91 -1.50 6.84
N ALA A 70 -8.59 -1.23 5.72
CA ALA A 70 -8.88 0.13 5.28
C ALA A 70 -9.78 0.88 6.27
N LYS A 71 -10.86 0.26 6.74
CA LYS A 71 -11.76 0.83 7.76
C LYS A 71 -11.02 1.12 9.07
N ASP A 72 -10.16 0.19 9.52
CA ASP A 72 -9.39 0.39 10.75
C ASP A 72 -8.30 1.46 10.60
N THR A 73 -7.68 1.55 9.42
CA THR A 73 -6.74 2.63 9.10
C THR A 73 -7.44 3.99 9.10
N ALA A 74 -8.63 4.10 8.52
CA ALA A 74 -9.40 5.34 8.46
C ALA A 74 -9.77 5.91 9.85
N LYS A 75 -9.91 5.07 10.88
CA LYS A 75 -10.16 5.52 12.26
C LYS A 75 -8.97 6.24 12.90
N LEU A 76 -7.76 5.96 12.43
CA LEU A 76 -6.49 6.41 13.02
C LEU A 76 -5.71 7.38 12.11
N PHE A 77 -6.19 7.61 10.88
CA PHE A 77 -5.52 8.43 9.89
C PHE A 77 -5.67 9.91 10.19
#